data_AF-A0A3P7LX80-F1
#
_entry.id   AF-A0A3P7LX80-F1
#
_cell.length_a   1.000
_cell.length_b   1.000
_cell.length_c   1.000
_cell.angle_alpha   90.00
_cell.angle_beta   90.00
_cell.angle_gamma   90.00
#
_symmetry.space_group_name_H-M   'P 1'
#
loop_
_entity.id
_entity.type
_entity.pdbx_description
1 polymer ?
#
loop_
_entity_poly.entity_id
_entity_poly.type
_entity_poly.pdbx_seq_one_letter_code
_entity_poly.pdbx_strand_id
1 'polypeptide(L)'
;MVLKQLAEIVDEFLGIADEELAQTVFDIASSSSDQEEFLRNLQKQLSAFNFPKKIALKFWWAYETYETAVMNKRKREYSPK
;
A
#
# COMPACT_ATOMS: atom_id res chain seq x y z
N MET A 1 -4.26 10.81 2.41
CA MET A 1 -2.86 10.31 2.47
C MET A 1 -2.93 8.80 2.38
N VAL A 2 -2.09 8.17 1.56
CA VAL A 2 -2.13 6.72 1.29
C VAL A 2 -2.05 5.88 2.56
N LEU A 3 -1.26 6.29 3.56
CA LEU A 3 -1.17 5.63 4.87
C LEU A 3 -2.51 5.56 5.60
N LYS A 4 -3.36 6.60 5.52
CA LYS A 4 -4.71 6.56 6.12
C LYS A 4 -5.59 5.53 5.44
N GLN A 5 -5.55 5.45 4.11
CA GLN A 5 -6.28 4.43 3.36
C GLN A 5 -5.79 3.01 3.69
N LEU A 6 -4.48 2.82 3.85
CA LEU A 6 -3.93 1.54 4.27
C LEU A 6 -4.38 1.18 5.70
N ALA A 7 -4.37 2.13 6.63
CA ALA A 7 -4.88 1.94 7.99
C ALA A 7 -6.38 1.61 8.01
N GLU A 8 -7.19 2.24 7.16
CA GLU A 8 -8.61 1.91 6.99
C GLU A 8 -8.80 0.47 6.49
N ILE A 9 -7.97 0.01 5.53
CA ILE A 9 -8.03 -1.38 5.05
C ILE A 9 -7.60 -2.37 6.15
N VAL A 10 -6.64 -1.99 7.00
CA VAL A 10 -6.24 -2.77 8.17
C VAL A 10 -7.40 -2.84 9.18
N ASP A 11 -8.04 -1.72 9.48
CA ASP A 11 -9.19 -1.64 10.39
C ASP A 11 -10.38 -2.45 9.89
N GLU A 12 -10.70 -2.38 8.59
CA GLU A 12 -11.73 -3.23 7.97
C GLU A 12 -11.48 -4.73 8.18
N PHE A 13 -10.23 -5.16 8.28
CA PHE A 13 -9.86 -6.57 8.39
C PHE A 13 -9.67 -7.04 9.83
N LEU A 14 -8.93 -6.28 10.63
CA LEU A 14 -8.57 -6.65 12.01
C LEU A 14 -9.52 -6.05 13.06
N GLY A 15 -10.36 -5.09 12.68
CA GLY A 15 -11.17 -4.29 13.62
C GLY A 15 -10.33 -3.37 14.51
N ILE A 16 -9.07 -3.13 14.12
CA ILE A 16 -8.15 -2.21 14.77
C ILE A 16 -7.48 -1.33 13.71
N ALA A 17 -7.46 -0.02 13.95
CA ALA A 17 -6.65 0.90 13.18
C ALA A 17 -5.20 0.85 13.68
N ASP A 18 -4.33 0.19 12.92
CA ASP A 18 -2.90 0.08 13.22
C ASP A 18 -2.08 0.85 12.17
N GLU A 19 -1.60 2.03 12.57
CA GLU A 19 -0.80 2.90 11.71
C GLU A 19 0.62 2.35 11.46
N GLU A 20 1.19 1.59 12.40
CA GLU A 20 2.51 0.97 12.23
C GLU A 20 2.44 -0.16 11.20
N LEU A 21 1.36 -0.94 11.24
CA LEU A 21 1.08 -1.97 10.24
C LEU A 21 0.83 -1.34 8.87
N ALA A 22 0.05 -0.26 8.81
CA ALA A 22 -0.18 0.48 7.57
C ALA A 22 1.12 1.06 6.97
N GLN A 23 2.02 1.57 7.81
CA GLN A 23 3.34 2.03 7.40
C GLN A 23 4.18 0.86 6.87
N THR A 24 4.17 -0.28 7.55
CA THR A 24 4.91 -1.48 7.10
C THR A 24 4.40 -1.98 5.75
N VAL A 25 3.08 -2.01 5.55
CA VAL A 25 2.45 -2.37 4.27
C VAL A 25 2.86 -1.39 3.17
N PHE A 26 2.90 -0.08 3.49
CA PHE A 26 3.36 0.94 2.56
C PHE A 26 4.82 0.73 2.16
N ASP A 27 5.70 0.48 3.12
CA ASP A 27 7.12 0.28 2.85
C ASP A 27 7.34 -0.94 1.95
N ILE A 28 6.63 -2.05 2.21
CA ILE A 28 6.67 -3.26 1.37
C ILE A 28 6.17 -2.94 -0.05
N ALA A 29 5.08 -2.20 -0.19
CA ALA A 29 4.55 -1.80 -1.50
C ALA A 29 5.54 -0.91 -2.26
N SER A 30 6.18 0.03 -1.56
CA SER A 30 7.16 0.95 -2.15
C SER A 30 8.46 0.28 -2.58
N SER A 31 8.84 -0.82 -1.93
CA SER A 31 10.04 -1.60 -2.27
C SER A 31 9.78 -2.69 -3.30
N SER A 32 8.53 -2.97 -3.65
CA SER A 32 8.15 -4.06 -4.56
C SER A 32 8.00 -3.53 -5.99
N SER A 33 8.47 -4.32 -6.96
CA SER A 33 8.43 -3.93 -8.38
C SER A 33 7.06 -4.16 -9.01
N ASP A 34 6.34 -5.17 -8.52
CA ASP A 34 5.06 -5.60 -9.05
C ASP A 34 4.17 -6.22 -7.95
N GLN A 35 2.90 -6.44 -8.31
CA GLN A 35 1.89 -6.99 -7.42
C GLN A 35 2.27 -8.38 -6.87
N GLU A 36 2.88 -9.26 -7.67
CA GLU A 36 3.23 -10.61 -7.19
C GLU A 36 4.38 -10.55 -6.19
N GLU A 37 5.38 -9.70 -6.45
CA GLU A 37 6.48 -9.43 -5.52
C GLU A 37 5.94 -8.86 -4.20
N PHE A 38 5.02 -7.89 -4.27
CA PHE A 38 4.34 -7.35 -3.10
C PHE A 38 3.61 -8.44 -2.29
N LEU A 39 2.81 -9.29 -2.95
CA LEU A 39 2.08 -10.36 -2.25
C LEU A 39 3.02 -11.33 -1.54
N ARG A 40 4.15 -11.67 -2.17
CA ARG A 40 5.18 -12.56 -1.57
C ARG A 40 5.85 -11.88 -0.39
N ASN A 41 6.24 -10.62 -0.52
CA ASN A 41 6.90 -9.86 0.54
C ASN A 41 5.96 -9.62 1.72
N LEU A 42 4.69 -9.30 1.45
CA LEU A 42 3.64 -9.16 2.44
C LEU A 42 3.44 -10.47 3.22
N GLN A 43 3.31 -11.61 2.52
CA GLN A 43 3.22 -12.90 3.18
C GLN A 43 4.48 -13.25 3.98
N LYS A 44 5.67 -12.86 3.52
CA LYS A 44 6.93 -13.17 4.20
C LYS A 44 7.10 -12.36 5.48
N GLN A 45 6.81 -11.06 5.44
CA GLN A 45 7.03 -10.14 6.57
C GLN A 45 5.85 -10.11 7.55
N LEU A 46 4.62 -10.23 7.03
CA LEU A 46 3.38 -10.13 7.81
C LEU A 46 2.60 -11.46 7.81
N SER A 47 3.32 -12.59 7.79
CA SER A 47 2.72 -13.94 7.84
C SER A 47 1.80 -14.14 9.03
N ALA A 48 2.11 -13.53 10.17
CA ALA A 48 1.35 -13.64 11.41
C ALA A 48 -0.10 -13.13 11.29
N PHE A 49 -0.33 -12.12 10.45
CA PHE A 49 -1.65 -11.53 10.23
C PHE A 49 -2.49 -12.32 9.23
N ASN A 50 -1.84 -13.19 8.44
CA ASN A 50 -2.47 -14.08 7.47
C ASN A 50 -3.51 -13.37 6.56
N PHE A 51 -3.12 -12.22 6.02
CA PHE A 51 -4.00 -11.39 5.18
C PHE A 51 -4.55 -12.19 3.99
N PRO A 52 -5.89 -12.21 3.79
CA PRO A 52 -6.47 -12.79 2.59
C PRO A 52 -5.95 -12.08 1.35
N LYS A 53 -5.76 -12.82 0.26
CA LYS A 53 -5.31 -12.25 -1.02
C LYS A 53 -6.13 -11.03 -1.44
N LYS A 54 -7.45 -11.03 -1.19
CA LYS A 54 -8.33 -9.90 -1.50
C LYS A 54 -7.94 -8.62 -0.74
N ILE A 55 -7.56 -8.73 0.53
CA ILE A 55 -7.12 -7.59 1.35
C ILE A 55 -5.73 -7.13 0.90
N ALA A 56 -4.83 -8.08 0.64
CA ALA A 56 -3.51 -7.78 0.10
C ALA A 56 -3.60 -7.00 -1.24
N LEU A 57 -4.49 -7.41 -2.14
CA LEU A 57 -4.74 -6.67 -3.39
C LEU A 57 -5.27 -5.26 -3.16
N LYS A 58 -6.13 -5.04 -2.15
CA LYS A 58 -6.59 -3.68 -1.79
C LYS A 58 -5.42 -2.78 -1.38
N PHE A 59 -4.48 -3.30 -0.58
CA PHE A 59 -3.28 -2.55 -0.19
C PHE A 59 -2.45 -2.14 -1.41
N TRP A 60 -2.22 -3.08 -2.32
CA TRP A 60 -1.48 -2.82 -3.56
C TRP A 60 -2.15 -1.74 -4.42
N TRP A 61 -3.47 -1.83 -4.63
CA TRP A 61 -4.20 -0.82 -5.41
C TRP A 61 -4.21 0.56 -4.76
N ALA A 62 -4.29 0.64 -3.43
CA ALA A 62 -4.17 1.90 -2.71
C ALA A 62 -2.80 2.55 -2.95
N TYR A 63 -1.73 1.74 -2.96
CA TYR A 63 -0.39 2.20 -3.29
C TYR A 63 -0.24 2.63 -4.76
N GLU A 64 -0.69 1.83 -5.73
CA GLU A 64 -0.62 2.18 -7.17
C GLU A 64 -1.37 3.48 -7.49
N THR A 65 -2.54 3.67 -6.87
CA THR A 65 -3.33 4.89 -7.02
C THR A 65 -2.56 6.11 -6.50
N TYR A 66 -1.88 5.96 -5.36
CA TYR A 66 -1.02 6.99 -4.80
C TYR A 66 0.18 7.28 -5.71
N GLU A 67 0.88 6.26 -6.17
CA GLU A 67 2.04 6.42 -7.05
C GLU A 67 1.66 7.13 -8.35
N THR A 68 0.55 6.72 -8.97
CA THR A 68 -0.01 7.35 -10.17
C THR A 68 -0.34 8.83 -9.92
N ALA A 69 -0.95 9.14 -8.77
CA ALA A 69 -1.26 10.52 -8.39
C ALA A 69 0.01 11.36 -8.17
N VAL A 70 1.03 10.80 -7.52
CA VAL A 70 2.33 11.45 -7.28
C VAL A 70 3.06 11.69 -8.60
N MET A 71 3.12 10.70 -9.49
CA MET A 71 3.73 10.85 -10.81
C MET A 71 3.02 11.92 -11.65
N ASN A 72 1.70 11.94 -11.63
CA ASN A 72 0.92 12.97 -12.33
C ASN A 72 1.15 14.37 -11.78
N LYS A 73 1.33 14.50 -10.46
CA LYS A 73 1.66 15.78 -9.83
C LYS A 73 3.06 16.27 -10.25
N ARG A 74 4.06 15.39 -10.24
CA ARG A 74 5.43 15.73 -10.70
C ARG A 74 5.46 16.16 -12.17
N LYS A 75 4.69 15.51 -13.04
CA LYS A 75 4.59 15.91 -14.47
C LYS A 75 4.01 17.33 -14.66
N ARG A 76 3.07 17.76 -13.81
CA ARG A 76 2.50 19.11 -13.86
C ARG A 76 3.47 20.19 -13.36
N GLU A 77 4.34 19.88 -12.40
CA GLU A 77 5.35 20.81 -11.90
C GLU A 77 6.54 20.99 -12.87
N TYR A 78 6.80 20.02 -13.74
CA TYR A 78 7.87 20.05 -14.74
C TYR A 78 7.47 20.58 -16.13
N SER A 79 6.27 21.12 -16.30
CA SER A 79 5.91 21.93 -17.46
C SER A 79 5.98 23.42 -17.10
N PRO A 80 7.18 24.05 -17.11
CA PRO A 80 7.26 25.50 -17.13
C PRO A 80 6.62 25.99 -18.43
N LYS A 81 5.73 26.98 -18.28
CA LYS A 81 5.23 27.80 -19.38
C LYS A 81 6.35 28.56 -20.06
#